data_AF-A0A1S3DR25-F1
#
_entry.id   AF-A0A1S3DR25-F1
#
_cell.length_a   1.000
_cell.length_b   1.000
_cell.length_c   1.000
_cell.angle_alpha   90.00
_cell.angle_beta   90.00
_cell.angle_gamma   90.00
#
_symmetry.space_group_name_H-M   'P 1'
#
loop_
_entity.id
_entity.type
_entity.pdbx_description
1 polymer ?
#
loop_
_entity_poly.entity_id
_entity_poly.type
_entity_poly.pdbx_seq_one_letter_code
_entity_poly.pdbx_strand_id
1 'polypeptide(L)'
;MNVNDTEVVWSILKSSGYSKVNHPREADVILVMTCAIRENAEGKVWDRLRFYRSMKQIHKKHRTFPLKIGVLGCMAERLKKSLLEKEQALDLVAGPDSYKDLPRLLALTYSNQTAINVLLSLDETYADITPV
;
A
#
# COMPACT_ATOMS: atom_id res chain seq x y z
N MET A 1 -3.91 -12.87 9.00
CA MET A 1 -4.05 -11.88 7.92
C MET A 1 -5.13 -10.94 8.39
N ASN A 2 -4.94 -9.62 8.29
CA ASN A 2 -6.01 -8.70 8.66
C ASN A 2 -7.02 -8.64 7.50
N VAL A 3 -7.90 -9.64 7.46
CA VAL A 3 -8.87 -9.85 6.36
C VAL A 3 -9.80 -8.64 6.27
N ASN A 4 -10.28 -8.16 7.43
CA ASN A 4 -11.14 -7.00 7.52
C ASN A 4 -10.49 -5.73 6.93
N ASP A 5 -9.25 -5.39 7.31
CA ASP A 5 -8.57 -4.23 6.72
C ASP A 5 -8.41 -4.35 5.21
N THR A 6 -8.16 -5.57 4.72
CA THR A 6 -8.00 -5.82 3.28
C THR A 6 -9.30 -5.57 2.52
N GLU A 7 -10.44 -5.96 3.10
CA GLU A 7 -11.77 -5.72 2.54
C GLU A 7 -12.16 -4.23 2.59
N VAL A 8 -11.84 -3.54 3.69
CA VAL A 8 -12.03 -2.09 3.83
C VAL A 8 -11.24 -1.33 2.76
N VAL A 9 -9.93 -1.59 2.66
CA VAL A 9 -9.06 -1.00 1.64
C VAL A 9 -9.59 -1.30 0.24
N TRP A 10 -10.07 -2.52 0.01
CA TRP A 10 -10.62 -2.90 -1.28
C TRP A 10 -11.92 -2.15 -1.62
N SER A 11 -12.82 -2.00 -0.65
CA SER A 11 -14.09 -1.27 -0.81
C SER A 11 -13.84 0.19 -1.23
N ILE A 12 -12.86 0.84 -0.59
CA ILE A 12 -12.45 2.22 -0.88
C ILE A 12 -11.89 2.34 -2.31
N LEU A 13 -10.96 1.44 -2.68
CA LEU A 13 -10.34 1.47 -4.01
C LEU A 13 -11.32 1.12 -5.13
N LYS A 14 -12.21 0.15 -4.90
CA LYS A 14 -13.27 -0.21 -5.86
C LYS A 14 -14.19 0.98 -6.14
N SER A 15 -14.59 1.70 -5.09
CA SER A 15 -15.40 2.92 -5.21
C SER A 15 -14.66 4.06 -5.95
N SER A 16 -13.33 3.99 -5.98
CA SER A 16 -12.46 4.95 -6.68
C SER A 16 -12.08 4.49 -8.10
N GLY A 17 -12.69 3.43 -8.62
CA GLY A 17 -12.49 2.96 -10.00
C GLY A 17 -11.37 1.93 -10.20
N TYR A 18 -10.77 1.40 -9.13
CA TYR A 18 -9.76 0.35 -9.24
C TYR A 18 -10.40 -1.04 -9.42
N SER A 19 -9.69 -1.92 -10.14
CA SER A 19 -10.06 -3.33 -10.34
C SER A 19 -9.00 -4.27 -9.74
N LYS A 20 -9.44 -5.40 -9.16
CA LYS A 20 -8.54 -6.47 -8.72
C LYS A 20 -7.99 -7.21 -9.93
N VAL A 21 -6.72 -7.61 -9.86
CA VAL A 21 -6.08 -8.49 -10.83
C VAL A 21 -5.70 -9.81 -10.17
N ASN A 22 -5.68 -10.89 -10.96
CA ASN A 22 -5.33 -12.22 -10.46
C ASN A 22 -3.82 -12.45 -10.40
N HIS A 23 -3.05 -11.67 -11.16
CA HIS A 23 -1.61 -11.82 -11.23
C HIS A 23 -0.89 -10.48 -10.92
N PRO A 24 0.11 -10.45 -10.02
CA PRO A 24 0.86 -9.22 -9.69
C PRO A 24 1.53 -8.52 -10.88
N ARG A 25 1.84 -9.28 -11.95
CA ARG A 25 2.40 -8.76 -13.21
C ARG A 25 1.43 -7.89 -14.01
N GLU A 26 0.13 -8.07 -13.82
CA GLU A 26 -0.91 -7.30 -14.50
C GLU A 26 -1.21 -5.99 -13.76
N ALA A 27 -0.87 -5.92 -12.46
CA ALA A 27 -1.19 -4.80 -11.59
C ALA A 27 -0.43 -3.53 -11.99
N ASP A 28 -1.12 -2.39 -11.91
CA ASP A 28 -0.51 -1.06 -11.95
C ASP A 28 -0.21 -0.53 -10.52
N VAL A 29 -0.86 -1.10 -9.50
CA VAL A 29 -0.67 -0.78 -8.08
C VAL A 29 -0.61 -2.06 -7.24
N ILE A 30 0.38 -2.16 -6.35
CA ILE A 30 0.53 -3.25 -5.39
C ILE A 30 0.57 -2.68 -3.97
N LEU A 31 -0.35 -3.13 -3.13
CA LEU A 31 -0.46 -2.72 -1.73
C LEU A 31 -0.16 -3.91 -0.84
N VAL A 32 0.86 -3.77 0.01
CA VAL A 32 1.28 -4.80 0.95
C VAL A 32 0.64 -4.50 2.31
N MET A 33 -0.40 -5.27 2.65
CA MET A 33 -1.03 -5.21 3.97
C MET A 33 -0.11 -5.84 5.02
N THR A 34 0.24 -5.08 6.05
CA THR A 34 1.16 -5.48 7.12
C THR A 34 0.49 -5.36 8.48
N CYS A 35 1.00 -6.12 9.46
CA CYS A 35 0.46 -6.13 10.82
C CYS A 35 1.63 -6.22 11.81
N ALA A 36 1.57 -5.46 12.91
CA ALA A 36 2.70 -5.30 13.83
C ALA A 36 2.85 -6.40 14.89
N ILE A 37 1.85 -7.28 15.05
CA ILE A 37 1.76 -8.19 16.21
C ILE A 37 2.34 -9.59 15.99
N ARG A 38 2.81 -9.92 14.78
CA ARG A 38 3.24 -11.29 14.43
C ARG A 38 4.77 -11.38 14.36
N GLU A 39 5.35 -12.32 15.11
CA GLU A 39 6.76 -12.68 15.01
C GLU A 39 7.10 -13.10 13.56
N ASN A 40 8.31 -12.74 13.09
CA ASN A 40 8.81 -12.97 11.72
C ASN A 40 7.99 -12.34 10.57
N ALA A 41 6.94 -11.55 10.85
CA ALA A 41 6.16 -10.90 9.81
C ALA A 41 6.96 -9.79 9.10
N GLU A 42 7.81 -9.08 9.83
CA GLU A 42 8.65 -8.01 9.27
C GLU A 42 9.60 -8.54 8.20
N GLY A 43 10.34 -9.62 8.46
CA GLY A 43 11.26 -10.22 7.47
C GLY A 43 10.54 -10.57 6.16
N LYS A 44 9.37 -11.19 6.26
CA LYS A 44 8.54 -11.53 5.08
C LYS A 44 8.07 -10.30 4.30
N VAL A 45 7.80 -9.20 4.99
CA VAL A 45 7.45 -7.93 4.32
C VAL A 45 8.66 -7.41 3.54
N TRP A 46 9.85 -7.38 4.15
CA TRP A 46 11.07 -6.98 3.44
C TRP A 46 11.35 -7.86 2.23
N ASP A 47 11.18 -9.19 2.34
CA ASP A 47 11.39 -10.11 1.23
C ASP A 47 10.42 -9.83 0.06
N ARG A 48 9.14 -9.58 0.37
CA ARG A 48 8.13 -9.19 -0.62
C ARG A 48 8.44 -7.86 -1.28
N LEU A 49 8.89 -6.87 -0.51
CA LEU A 49 9.27 -5.56 -1.05
C LEU A 49 10.44 -5.67 -2.03
N ARG A 50 11.46 -6.48 -1.70
CA ARG A 50 12.57 -6.75 -2.63
C ARG A 50 12.08 -7.42 -3.92
N PHE A 51 11.16 -8.38 -3.82
CA PHE A 51 10.55 -9.01 -5.00
C PHE A 51 9.79 -8.00 -5.87
N TYR A 52 8.94 -7.17 -5.28
CA TYR A 52 8.17 -6.17 -6.04
C TYR A 52 9.03 -5.06 -6.62
N ARG A 53 10.12 -4.69 -5.95
CA ARG A 53 11.12 -3.75 -6.48
C ARG A 53 11.73 -4.27 -7.79
N SER A 54 12.14 -5.53 -7.83
CA SER A 54 12.64 -6.17 -9.05
C SER A 54 11.58 -6.17 -10.16
N MET A 55 10.32 -6.42 -9.79
CA MET A 55 9.21 -6.37 -10.74
C MET A 55 8.94 -4.96 -11.28
N LYS A 56 9.02 -3.91 -10.46
CA LYS A 56 8.87 -2.50 -10.88
C LYS A 56 9.92 -2.11 -11.92
N GLN A 57 11.15 -2.59 -11.77
CA GLN A 57 12.23 -2.37 -12.75
C GLN A 57 11.92 -3.02 -14.10
N ILE A 58 11.35 -4.23 -14.10
CA ILE A 58 10.91 -4.91 -15.33
C ILE A 58 9.71 -4.19 -15.95
N HIS A 59 8.71 -3.84 -15.13
CA HIS A 59 7.48 -3.17 -15.57
C HIS A 59 7.79 -1.84 -16.28
N LYS A 60 8.73 -1.05 -15.75
CA LYS A 60 9.19 0.22 -16.36
C LYS A 60 9.76 0.05 -17.77
N LYS A 61 10.28 -1.12 -18.14
CA LYS A 61 10.82 -1.39 -19.49
C LYS A 61 9.74 -1.75 -20.51
N HIS A 62 8.58 -2.23 -20.05
CA HIS A 62 7.57 -2.85 -20.91
C HIS A 62 6.23 -2.12 -20.92
N ARG A 63 6.00 -1.15 -20.02
CA ARG A 63 4.71 -0.46 -19.88
C ARG A 63 4.88 1.04 -19.75
N THR A 64 3.87 1.76 -20.25
CA THR A 64 3.82 3.23 -20.27
C THR A 64 3.70 3.83 -18.87
N PHE A 65 3.01 3.14 -17.95
CA PHE A 65 2.82 3.59 -16.58
C PHE A 65 3.73 2.83 -15.60
N PRO A 66 4.41 3.53 -14.67
CA PRO A 66 5.24 2.87 -13.68
C PRO A 66 4.39 2.19 -12.61
N LEU A 67 4.70 0.92 -12.32
CA LEU A 67 4.12 0.18 -11.21
C LEU A 67 4.27 0.93 -9.88
N LYS A 68 3.17 1.10 -9.15
CA LYS A 68 3.15 1.70 -7.81
C LYS A 68 3.19 0.63 -6.73
N ILE A 69 4.00 0.83 -5.70
CA ILE A 69 4.16 -0.09 -4.57
C ILE A 69 3.89 0.69 -3.27
N GLY A 70 2.95 0.18 -2.48
CA GLY A 70 2.60 0.75 -1.18
C GLY A 70 2.66 -0.26 -0.02
N VAL A 71 2.92 0.23 1.19
CA VAL A 71 2.87 -0.55 2.44
C VAL A 71 1.80 0.02 3.35
N LEU A 72 0.91 -0.84 3.84
CA LEU A 72 -0.27 -0.45 4.60
C LEU A 72 -0.31 -1.13 5.98
N GLY A 73 -0.95 -0.49 6.96
CA GLY A 73 -1.26 -1.05 8.29
C GLY A 73 -0.26 -0.66 9.38
N CYS A 74 -0.46 -1.15 10.60
CA CYS A 74 0.28 -0.66 11.79
C CYS A 74 1.81 -0.80 11.68
N MET A 75 2.30 -1.81 10.94
CA MET A 75 3.73 -1.97 10.72
C MET A 75 4.28 -0.90 9.75
N ALA A 76 3.47 -0.37 8.83
CA ALA A 76 3.83 0.77 7.98
C ALA A 76 4.13 2.02 8.82
N GLU A 77 3.34 2.25 9.88
CA GLU A 77 3.56 3.35 10.82
C GLU A 77 4.84 3.14 11.63
N ARG A 78 5.00 1.96 12.24
CA ARG A 78 6.16 1.62 13.05
C ARG A 78 7.47 1.66 12.26
N LEU A 79 7.46 1.15 11.03
CA LEU A 79 8.65 1.03 10.18
C LEU A 79 8.83 2.21 9.22
N LYS A 80 8.03 3.28 9.33
CA LYS A 80 8.04 4.45 8.41
C LYS A 80 9.46 4.89 8.05
N LYS A 81 10.31 5.16 9.04
CA LYS A 81 11.69 5.64 8.81
C LYS A 81 12.50 4.63 8.00
N SER A 82 12.50 3.36 8.43
CA SER A 82 13.24 2.30 7.76
C SER A 82 12.72 2.03 6.34
N LEU A 83 11.40 2.13 6.10
CA LEU A 83 10.81 1.97 4.78
C LEU A 83 11.28 3.07 3.82
N LEU A 84 11.32 4.33 4.29
CA LEU A 84 11.77 5.47 3.48
C LEU A 84 13.28 5.45 3.23
N GLU A 85 14.07 4.98 4.19
CA GLU A 85 15.53 4.90 4.06
C GLU A 85 15.96 3.71 3.19
N LYS A 86 15.37 2.53 3.41
CA LYS A 86 15.85 1.27 2.79
C LYS A 86 15.15 0.93 1.47
N GLU A 87 13.90 1.35 1.28
CA GLU A 87 13.10 0.98 0.11
C GLU A 87 12.67 2.19 -0.70
N GLN A 88 13.64 2.75 -1.43
CA GLN A 88 13.43 3.83 -2.41
C GLN A 88 12.43 3.49 -3.53
N ALA A 89 12.02 2.22 -3.66
CA ALA A 89 11.04 1.79 -4.63
C ALA A 89 9.59 2.01 -4.18
N LEU A 90 9.36 2.35 -2.91
CA LEU A 90 8.03 2.60 -2.35
C LEU A 90 7.49 3.96 -2.78
N ASP A 91 6.26 3.95 -3.28
CA ASP A 91 5.53 5.15 -3.66
C ASP A 91 4.55 5.58 -2.56
N LEU A 92 4.13 4.66 -1.70
CA LEU A 92 3.07 4.88 -0.72
C LEU A 92 3.36 4.21 0.63
N VAL A 93 3.14 4.92 1.74
CA VAL A 93 3.11 4.34 3.09
C VAL A 93 1.87 4.86 3.82
N ALA A 94 0.98 3.98 4.24
CA ALA A 94 -0.26 4.36 4.92
C ALA A 94 -0.55 3.56 6.20
N GLY A 95 -0.94 4.25 7.27
CA GLY A 95 -1.40 3.66 8.52
C GLY A 95 -2.84 3.13 8.42
N PRO A 96 -3.30 2.32 9.39
CA PRO A 96 -4.68 1.86 9.48
C PRO A 96 -5.68 3.02 9.57
N ASP A 97 -5.31 4.16 10.13
CA ASP A 97 -6.18 5.35 10.24
C ASP A 97 -6.00 6.30 9.05
N SER A 98 -5.76 5.75 7.86
CA SER A 98 -5.59 6.56 6.65
C SER A 98 -6.12 5.88 5.40
N TYR A 99 -6.88 4.78 5.55
CA TYR A 99 -7.32 4.02 4.38
C TYR A 99 -8.29 4.81 3.51
N LYS A 100 -9.14 5.68 4.09
CA LYS A 100 -10.03 6.55 3.31
C LYS A 100 -9.26 7.50 2.40
N ASP A 101 -8.02 7.83 2.77
CA ASP A 101 -7.15 8.74 2.05
C ASP A 101 -6.36 8.07 0.92
N LEU A 102 -6.41 6.74 0.81
CA LEU A 102 -5.67 5.97 -0.20
C LEU A 102 -5.90 6.46 -1.64
N PRO A 103 -7.11 6.81 -2.09
CA PRO A 103 -7.31 7.31 -3.45
C PRO A 103 -6.52 8.60 -3.71
N ARG A 104 -6.53 9.53 -2.77
CA ARG A 104 -5.77 10.78 -2.86
C ARG A 104 -4.27 10.51 -2.80
N LEU A 105 -3.82 9.66 -1.88
CA LEU A 105 -2.41 9.31 -1.75
C LEU A 105 -1.86 8.64 -3.02
N LEU A 106 -2.61 7.70 -3.60
CA LEU A 106 -2.27 7.07 -4.87
C LEU A 106 -2.19 8.09 -6.01
N ALA A 107 -3.13 9.03 -6.09
CA ALA A 107 -3.10 10.11 -7.08
C ALA A 107 -1.80 10.92 -7.00
N LEU A 108 -1.35 11.29 -5.80
CA LEU A 108 -0.07 12.01 -5.60
C LEU A 108 1.14 11.22 -6.11
N THR A 109 1.11 9.89 -6.04
CA THR A 109 2.22 9.07 -6.53
C THR A 109 2.44 9.17 -8.03
N TYR A 110 1.42 9.53 -8.81
CA TYR A 110 1.57 9.72 -10.26
C TYR A 110 2.33 10.99 -10.61
N SER A 111 2.43 11.95 -9.70
CA SER A 111 3.26 13.16 -9.83
C SER A 111 4.72 12.95 -9.39
N ASN A 112 5.20 11.70 -9.33
CA ASN A 112 6.53 11.30 -8.83
C ASN A 112 6.83 11.74 -7.38
N GLN A 113 5.80 11.92 -6.55
CA GLN A 113 5.95 12.17 -5.12
C GLN A 113 5.70 10.90 -4.33
N THR A 114 6.53 10.60 -3.32
CA THR A 114 6.22 9.55 -2.35
C THR A 114 5.13 10.07 -1.42
N ALA A 115 4.00 9.37 -1.37
CA ALA A 115 2.86 9.73 -0.53
C ALA A 115 2.93 8.99 0.81
N ILE A 116 2.85 9.72 1.93
CA ILE A 116 2.97 9.12 3.25
C ILE A 116 1.87 9.67 4.15
N ASN A 117 1.03 8.80 4.70
CA ASN A 117 0.06 9.16 5.72
C ASN A 117 0.03 8.10 6.84
N VAL A 118 0.69 8.40 7.94
CA VAL A 118 0.80 7.51 9.12
C VAL A 118 0.50 8.28 10.40
N LEU A 119 -0.26 9.38 10.26
CA LEU A 119 -0.69 10.19 11.40
C LEU A 119 -1.99 9.59 11.93
N LEU A 120 -2.07 9.45 13.24
CA LEU A 120 -3.28 9.00 13.92
C LEU A 120 -4.39 10.05 13.68
N SER A 121 -5.51 9.63 13.10
CA SER A 121 -6.70 10.45 12.99
C SER A 121 -7.57 10.24 14.22
N LEU A 122 -7.96 11.33 14.90
CA LEU A 122 -8.84 11.25 16.08
C LEU A 122 -10.33 11.08 15.70
N ASP A 123 -10.67 11.30 14.44
CA ASP A 123 -12.06 11.37 13.95
C ASP A 123 -12.39 10.29 12.89
N GLU A 124 -11.41 9.49 12.45
CA GLU A 124 -11.64 8.52 11.38
C GLU A 124 -12.39 7.28 11.87
N THR A 125 -13.62 7.11 11.38
CA THR A 125 -14.45 5.91 11.62
C THR A 125 -14.82 5.24 10.30
N TYR A 126 -14.84 3.91 10.27
CA TYR A 126 -15.21 3.12 9.08
C TYR A 126 -16.73 2.89 8.94
N ALA A 127 -17.56 3.67 9.64
CA ALA A 127 -19.00 3.44 9.79
C ALA A 127 -19.76 3.39 8.46
N ASP A 128 -19.34 4.17 7.46
CA ASP A 128 -20.01 4.26 6.15
C ASP A 128 -19.41 3.31 5.09
N ILE A 129 -18.40 2.51 5.45
CA ILE A 129 -17.74 1.60 4.51
C ILE A 129 -18.22 0.17 4.79
N THR A 130 -18.91 -0.42 3.82
CA THR A 130 -19.26 -1.85 3.86
C THR A 130 -18.08 -2.67 3.32
N PRO A 131 -17.48 -3.56 4.14
CA PRO A 131 -16.49 -4.53 3.65
C PRO A 131 -17.11 -5.43 2.58
N VAL A 132 -16.28 -5.89 1.64
CA VAL A 132 -16.69 -6.65 0.43
C VAL A 132 -15.87 -7.92 0.25
#